data_AF-A0A848P8N2-F1
#
_entry.id   AF-A0A848P8N2-F1
#
_cell.length_a   1.000
_cell.length_b   1.000
_cell.length_c   1.000
_cell.angle_alpha   90.00
_cell.angle_beta   90.00
_cell.angle_gamma   90.00
#
_symmetry.space_group_name_H-M   'P 1'
#
loop_
_entity.id
_entity.type
_entity.pdbx_description
1 polymer ?
#
loop_
_entity_poly.entity_id
_entity_poly.type
_entity_poly.pdbx_seq_one_letter_code
_entity_poly.pdbx_strand_id
1 'polypeptide(L)'
;MGAQREVPRQILQQLRNWQICFWTWNLLHYVLGLGAAIGAAYVAALTFLKASTKANAYISAWRELNAARIRFELDGTLTPAMLAEANERGEQMIGKAD
;
A
#
# COMPACT_ATOMS: atom_id res chain seq x y z
N MET A 1 21.49 61.87 -10.54
CA MET A 1 22.16 61.13 -9.44
C MET A 1 21.12 60.87 -8.37
N GLY A 2 20.49 59.70 -8.39
CA GLY A 2 19.45 59.35 -7.42
C GLY A 2 20.11 59.01 -6.07
N ALA A 3 19.73 59.70 -5.01
CA ALA A 3 20.20 59.41 -3.67
C ALA A 3 19.86 57.95 -3.31
N GLN A 4 20.87 57.14 -2.99
CA GLN A 4 20.65 55.84 -2.36
C GLN A 4 19.96 56.09 -1.02
N ARG A 5 18.66 55.82 -0.94
CA ARG A 5 17.95 55.76 0.34
C ARG A 5 18.50 54.56 1.11
N GLU A 6 19.26 54.83 2.16
CA GLU A 6 19.71 53.79 3.09
C GLU A 6 18.48 53.11 3.70
N VAL A 7 18.42 51.78 3.57
CA VAL A 7 17.28 51.01 4.08
C VAL A 7 17.34 51.01 5.62
N PRO A 8 16.27 51.45 6.31
CA PRO A 8 16.22 51.44 7.76
C PRO A 8 16.50 50.03 8.31
N ARG A 9 17.38 49.93 9.31
CA ARG A 9 17.77 48.65 9.92
C ARG A 9 16.58 47.86 10.48
N GLN A 10 15.51 48.54 10.88
CA GLN A 10 14.25 47.95 11.32
C GLN A 10 13.58 47.09 10.22
N ILE A 11 13.62 47.54 8.97
CA ILE A 11 13.05 46.81 7.83
C ILE A 11 13.88 45.56 7.53
N LEU A 12 15.21 45.67 7.58
CA LEU A 12 16.10 44.51 7.41
C LEU A 12 15.87 43.44 8.50
N GLN A 13 15.64 43.86 9.74
CA GLN A 13 15.33 42.95 10.85
C GLN A 13 13.98 42.23 10.65
N GLN A 14 12.95 42.97 10.23
CA GLN A 14 11.62 42.41 9.95
C GLN A 14 11.65 41.42 8.79
N LEU A 15 12.39 41.75 7.72
CA LEU A 15 12.59 40.84 6.58
C LEU A 15 13.27 39.55 6.99
N ARG A 16 14.28 39.62 7.87
CA ARG A 16 14.97 38.42 8.39
C ARG A 16 14.02 37.53 9.21
N ASN A 17 13.24 38.12 10.12
CA ASN A 17 12.27 37.36 10.92
C ASN A 17 11.18 36.73 10.04
N TRP A 18 10.71 37.47 9.04
CA TRP A 18 9.75 36.99 8.07
C TRP A 18 10.32 35.85 7.22
N GLN A 19 11.57 35.98 6.75
CA GLN A 19 12.27 34.94 5.99
C GLN A 19 12.40 33.65 6.80
N ILE A 20 12.75 33.74 8.09
CA ILE A 20 12.86 32.56 8.96
C ILE A 20 11.48 31.89 9.09
N CYS A 21 10.44 32.66 9.43
CA CYS A 21 9.09 32.14 9.58
C CYS A 21 8.59 31.48 8.29
N PHE A 22 8.82 32.14 7.15
CA PHE A 22 8.49 31.63 5.83
C PHE A 22 9.19 30.31 5.53
N TRP A 23 10.51 30.23 5.74
CA TRP A 23 11.28 29.02 5.48
C TRP A 23 10.89 27.88 6.41
N THR A 24 10.66 28.14 7.70
CA THR A 24 10.19 27.12 8.64
C THR A 24 8.82 26.59 8.22
N TRP A 25 7.88 27.46 7.89
CA TRP A 25 6.55 27.06 7.40
C TRP A 25 6.65 26.23 6.12
N ASN A 26 7.45 26.69 5.16
CA ASN A 26 7.64 26.04 3.88
C ASN A 26 8.26 24.65 4.05
N LEU A 27 9.28 24.52 4.89
CA LEU A 27 9.90 23.24 5.21
C LEU A 27 8.91 22.28 5.86
N LEU A 28 8.17 22.74 6.87
CA LEU A 28 7.16 21.92 7.54
C LEU A 28 6.08 21.46 6.56
N HIS A 29 5.61 22.34 5.69
CA HIS A 29 4.59 22.01 4.70
C HIS A 29 5.07 20.94 3.72
N TYR A 30 6.28 21.06 3.18
CA TYR A 30 6.82 20.07 2.25
C TYR A 30 7.14 18.74 2.92
N VAL A 31 7.67 18.76 4.14
CA VAL A 31 7.96 17.52 4.89
C VAL A 31 6.66 16.79 5.23
N LEU A 32 5.63 17.51 5.70
CA LEU A 32 4.32 16.93 5.99
C LEU A 32 3.63 16.44 4.71
N GLY A 33 3.66 17.22 3.64
CA GLY A 33 3.06 16.85 2.36
C GLY A 33 3.72 15.62 1.74
N LEU A 34 5.06 15.59 1.70
CA LEU A 34 5.81 14.44 1.21
C LEU A 34 5.59 13.21 2.09
N GLY A 35 5.63 13.38 3.41
CA GLY A 35 5.37 12.30 4.36
C GLY A 35 3.97 11.70 4.20
N ALA A 36 2.95 12.55 4.03
CA ALA A 36 1.58 12.11 3.78
C ALA A 36 1.44 11.37 2.45
N ALA A 37 2.08 11.86 1.38
CA ALA A 37 2.04 11.20 0.07
C ALA A 37 2.71 9.81 0.11
N ILE A 38 3.90 9.71 0.71
CA ILE A 38 4.62 8.44 0.88
C ILE A 38 3.81 7.49 1.76
N GLY A 39 3.26 7.98 2.88
CA GLY A 39 2.45 7.19 3.79
C GLY A 39 1.18 6.66 3.13
N ALA A 40 0.46 7.50 2.38
CA ALA A 40 -0.72 7.09 1.63
C ALA A 40 -0.37 6.04 0.56
N ALA A 41 0.73 6.23 -0.18
CA ALA A 41 1.19 5.26 -1.18
C ALA A 41 1.55 3.91 -0.53
N TYR A 42 2.22 3.93 0.62
CA TYR A 42 2.60 2.72 1.36
C TYR A 42 1.37 1.97 1.87
N VAL A 43 0.43 2.68 2.51
CA VAL A 43 -0.82 2.07 3.01
C VAL A 43 -1.64 1.51 1.84
N ALA A 44 -1.80 2.27 0.75
CA ALA A 44 -2.49 1.79 -0.44
C ALA A 44 -1.83 0.53 -1.00
N ALA A 45 -0.51 0.54 -1.17
CA ALA A 45 0.23 -0.63 -1.63
C ALA A 45 0.00 -1.83 -0.71
N LEU A 46 0.10 -1.66 0.61
CA LEU A 46 -0.08 -2.74 1.57
C LEU A 46 -1.52 -3.29 1.53
N THR A 47 -2.52 -2.42 1.49
CA THR A 47 -3.94 -2.80 1.42
C THR A 47 -4.23 -3.57 0.14
N PHE A 48 -3.82 -3.06 -1.02
CA PHE A 48 -4.11 -3.70 -2.30
C PHE A 48 -3.28 -4.97 -2.53
N LEU A 49 -2.00 -4.99 -2.16
CA LEU A 49 -1.16 -6.17 -2.31
C LEU A 49 -1.62 -7.28 -1.36
N LYS A 50 -1.87 -6.98 -0.07
CA LYS A 50 -2.31 -7.99 0.89
C LYS A 50 -3.70 -8.53 0.54
N ALA A 51 -4.63 -7.65 0.13
CA ALA A 51 -5.95 -8.07 -0.33
C ALA A 51 -5.87 -8.95 -1.59
N SER A 52 -5.03 -8.56 -2.56
CA SER A 52 -4.83 -9.32 -3.80
C SER A 52 -4.22 -10.70 -3.54
N THR A 53 -3.19 -10.79 -2.69
CA THR A 53 -2.56 -12.08 -2.33
C THR A 53 -3.56 -13.02 -1.68
N LYS A 54 -4.34 -12.54 -0.71
CA LYS A 54 -5.37 -13.35 -0.03
C LYS A 54 -6.47 -13.79 -1.00
N ALA A 55 -6.98 -12.88 -1.83
CA ALA A 55 -8.01 -13.20 -2.82
C ALA A 55 -7.52 -14.22 -3.85
N ASN A 56 -6.29 -14.09 -4.34
CA ASN A 56 -5.69 -15.03 -5.28
C ASN A 56 -5.50 -16.42 -4.68
N ALA A 57 -5.17 -16.52 -3.39
CA ALA A 57 -5.06 -17.79 -2.68
C ALA A 57 -6.42 -18.50 -2.60
N TYR A 58 -7.49 -17.79 -2.25
CA TYR A 58 -8.86 -18.35 -2.25
C TYR A 58 -9.30 -18.81 -3.65
N ILE A 59 -9.06 -17.99 -4.69
CA ILE A 59 -9.40 -18.36 -6.08
C ILE A 59 -8.65 -19.62 -6.49
N SER A 60 -7.37 -19.73 -6.14
CA SER A 60 -6.53 -20.88 -6.48
C SER A 60 -6.98 -22.15 -5.75
N ALA A 61 -7.25 -22.05 -4.44
CA ALA A 61 -7.78 -23.14 -3.64
C ALA A 61 -9.13 -23.65 -4.18
N TRP A 62 -10.04 -22.73 -4.51
CA TRP A 62 -11.34 -23.08 -5.09
C TRP A 62 -11.19 -23.77 -6.45
N ARG A 63 -10.29 -23.29 -7.32
CA ARG A 63 -10.04 -23.92 -8.63
C ARG A 63 -9.52 -25.33 -8.49
N GLU A 64 -8.59 -25.57 -7.57
CA GLU A 64 -8.02 -26.89 -7.30
C GLU A 64 -9.11 -27.87 -6.84
N LEU A 65 -9.92 -27.48 -5.85
CA LEU A 65 -11.01 -28.30 -5.35
C LEU A 65 -12.08 -28.55 -6.43
N ASN A 66 -12.45 -27.52 -7.19
CA ASN A 66 -13.45 -27.64 -8.24
C ASN A 66 -12.97 -28.56 -9.38
N ALA A 67 -11.68 -28.51 -9.73
CA ALA A 67 -11.10 -29.45 -10.69
C ALA A 67 -11.13 -30.89 -10.17
N ALA A 68 -10.82 -31.11 -8.88
CA ALA A 68 -10.92 -32.44 -8.26
C ALA A 68 -12.36 -32.95 -8.22
N ARG A 69 -13.33 -32.08 -7.93
CA ARG A 69 -14.77 -32.38 -7.95
C ARG A 69 -15.22 -32.84 -9.34
N ILE A 70 -14.87 -32.08 -10.38
CA ILE A 70 -15.21 -32.43 -11.76
C ILE A 70 -14.62 -33.79 -12.14
N ARG A 71 -13.37 -34.09 -11.77
CA ARG A 71 -12.75 -35.40 -12.03
C ARG A 71 -13.49 -36.53 -11.34
N PHE A 72 -13.85 -36.34 -10.06
CA PHE A 72 -14.63 -37.32 -9.30
C PHE A 72 -16.03 -37.56 -9.90
N GLU A 73 -16.70 -36.51 -10.38
CA GLU A 73 -18.01 -36.62 -11.03
C GLU A 73 -17.94 -37.36 -12.39
N LEU A 74 -16.83 -37.22 -13.11
CA LEU A 74 -16.65 -37.81 -14.44
C LEU A 74 -16.09 -39.24 -14.40
N ASP A 75 -15.37 -39.60 -13.34
CA ASP A 75 -14.73 -40.90 -13.19
C ASP A 75 -15.16 -41.59 -11.88
N GLY A 76 -16.05 -42.57 -12.02
CA GLY A 76 -16.57 -43.36 -10.91
C GLY A 76 -15.56 -44.30 -10.24
N THR A 77 -14.32 -44.36 -10.73
CA THR A 77 -13.22 -45.13 -10.11
C THR A 77 -12.43 -44.31 -9.08
N LEU A 78 -12.60 -42.98 -9.09
CA LEU A 78 -11.91 -42.09 -8.16
C LEU A 78 -12.55 -42.12 -6.78
N THR A 79 -11.72 -42.07 -5.75
CA THR A 79 -12.16 -42.16 -4.37
C THR A 79 -12.43 -40.77 -3.78
N PRO A 80 -13.33 -40.67 -2.77
CA PRO A 80 -13.55 -39.42 -2.03
C PRO A 80 -12.27 -38.87 -1.36
N ALA A 81 -11.25 -39.71 -1.13
CA ALA A 81 -9.98 -39.29 -0.55
C ALA A 81 -9.25 -38.24 -1.42
N MET A 82 -9.40 -38.29 -2.75
CA MET A 82 -8.84 -37.28 -3.65
C MET A 82 -9.44 -35.89 -3.41
N LEU A 83 -10.73 -35.81 -3.06
CA LEU A 83 -11.39 -34.54 -2.72
C LEU A 83 -10.88 -34.00 -1.38
N ALA A 84 -10.68 -34.87 -0.40
CA ALA A 84 -10.10 -34.50 0.89
C ALA A 84 -8.67 -33.96 0.74
N GLU A 85 -7.84 -34.60 -0.10
CA GLU A 85 -6.49 -34.14 -0.40
C GLU A 85 -6.48 -32.79 -1.15
N ALA A 86 -7.39 -32.61 -2.11
CA ALA A 86 -7.53 -31.33 -2.82
C ALA A 86 -7.98 -30.21 -1.87
N ASN A 87 -8.87 -30.52 -0.92
CA ASN A 87 -9.29 -29.59 0.11
C ASN A 87 -8.13 -29.21 1.04
N GLU A 88 -7.35 -30.17 1.52
CA GLU A 88 -6.18 -29.90 2.36
C GLU A 88 -5.13 -29.04 1.63
N ARG A 89 -4.89 -29.32 0.35
CA ARG A 89 -4.02 -28.47 -0.49
C ARG A 89 -4.56 -27.05 -0.62
N GLY A 90 -5.87 -26.89 -0.78
CA GLY A 90 -6.52 -25.58 -0.78
C GLY A 90 -6.35 -24.81 0.53
N GLU A 91 -6.57 -25.47 1.67
CA GLU A 91 -6.35 -24.89 3.00
C GLU A 91 -4.90 -24.46 3.22
N GLN A 92 -3.93 -25.26 2.76
CA GLN A 92 -2.51 -24.89 2.81
C GLN A 92 -2.18 -23.67 1.93
N MET A 93 -2.84 -23.51 0.78
CA MET A 93 -2.66 -22.32 -0.08
C MET A 93 -3.20 -21.05 0.58
N ILE A 94 -4.37 -21.15 1.23
CA ILE A 94 -4.98 -20.04 1.97
C ILE A 94 -4.13 -19.70 3.19
N GLY A 95 -3.69 -20.70 3.95
CA GLY A 95 -2.88 -20.51 5.16
C GLY A 95 -1.49 -19.89 4.91
N LYS A 96 -0.93 -20.05 3.70
CA LYS A 96 0.32 -19.37 3.30
C LYS A 96 0.12 -17.89 2.94
N ALA A 97 -1.12 -17.47 2.69
CA ALA A 97 -1.48 -16.12 2.26
C ALA A 97 -2.08 -15.25 3.38
N ASP A 98 -2.30 -15.83 4.57
CA ASP A 98 -2.81 -15.16 5.77
C ASP A 98 -1.66 -14.55 6.60
#